data_AF-A0A919HZ76-F1
#
_entry.id   AF-A0A919HZ76-F1
#
_cell.length_a   1.000
_cell.length_b   1.000
_cell.length_c   1.000
_cell.angle_alpha   90.00
_cell.angle_beta   90.00
_cell.angle_gamma   90.00
#
_symmetry.space_group_name_H-M   'P 1'
#
loop_
_entity.id
_entity.type
_entity.pdbx_description
1 polymer ?
#
loop_
_entity_poly.entity_id
_entity_poly.type
_entity_poly.pdbx_seq_one_letter_code
_entity_poly.pdbx_strand_id
1 'polypeptide(L)' 'MLTAGTGQNPARQSAIRGGLPNTVSAITINDVCGSGLKALHLATRAIQCGKRTW' A
#
# COMPACT_ATOMS: atom_id res chain seq x y z
N MET A 1 12.31 2.18 4.22
CA MET A 1 12.44 3.51 3.60
C MET A 1 12.04 4.55 4.63
N LEU A 2 12.95 5.44 5.01
CA LEU A 2 12.55 6.71 5.63
C LEU A 2 11.97 7.56 4.49
N THR A 3 10.67 7.42 4.24
CA THR A 3 9.96 8.16 3.20
C THR A 3 9.88 9.62 3.65
N ALA A 4 10.90 10.44 3.39
CA ALA A 4 10.92 11.88 3.67
C ALA A 4 10.32 12.30 5.05
N GLY A 5 10.58 11.55 6.12
CA GLY A 5 10.02 11.83 7.45
C GLY A 5 8.55 11.44 7.68
N THR A 6 7.87 10.80 6.72
CA THR A 6 6.47 10.35 6.81
C THR A 6 6.27 9.06 7.64
N GLY A 7 7.31 8.59 8.34
CA GLY A 7 7.24 7.46 9.26
C GLY A 7 7.27 6.08 8.58
N GLN A 8 7.04 5.04 9.39
CA GLN A 8 7.01 3.66 8.90
C GLN A 8 5.68 3.39 8.19
N ASN A 9 5.76 2.82 6.99
CA ASN A 9 4.61 2.44 6.15
C ASN A 9 3.50 3.53 6.07
N PRO A 10 3.75 4.67 5.38
CA PRO A 10 2.77 5.73 5.19
C PRO A 10 1.42 5.25 4.64
N ALA A 11 1.41 4.23 3.76
CA ALA A 11 0.18 3.64 3.26
C ALA A 11 -0.71 3.09 4.39
N ARG A 12 -0.11 2.48 5.42
CA ARG A 12 -0.86 1.97 6.58
C ARG A 12 -1.31 3.08 7.51
N GLN A 13 -0.51 4.12 7.71
CA GLN A 13 -0.92 5.29 8.49
C GLN A 13 -2.12 5.98 7.85
N SER A 14 -2.12 6.14 6.52
CA SER A 14 -3.25 6.66 5.76
C SER A 14 -4.47 5.75 5.84
N ALA A 15 -4.30 4.43 5.77
CA ALA A 15 -5.41 3.48 5.88
C ALA A 15 -6.12 3.57 7.25
N ILE A 16 -5.36 3.60 8.35
CA ILE A 16 -5.92 3.74 9.70
C ILE A 16 -6.62 5.08 9.86
N ARG A 17 -6.00 6.18 9.42
CA ARG A 17 -6.60 7.52 9.46
C ARG A 17 -7.83 7.65 8.56
N GLY A 18 -7.89 6.87 7.49
CA GLY A 18 -9.05 6.76 6.59
C GLY A 18 -10.18 5.87 7.12
N GLY A 19 -10.04 5.32 8.34
CA GLY A 19 -11.08 4.50 8.97
C GLY A 19 -11.10 3.04 8.53
N LEU A 20 -10.07 2.56 7.82
CA LEU A 20 -9.97 1.14 7.48
C LEU A 20 -9.64 0.30 8.73
N PRO A 21 -10.32 -0.85 8.93
CA PRO A 21 -10.06 -1.71 10.07
C PRO A 21 -8.66 -2.32 9.99
N ASN A 22 -8.13 -2.71 11.16
CA ASN A 22 -6.76 -3.21 11.26
C ASN A 22 -6.50 -4.51 10.48
N THR A 23 -7.56 -5.22 10.12
CA THR A 23 -7.53 -6.43 9.27
C THR A 23 -7.10 -6.11 7.84
N VAL A 24 -7.40 -4.89 7.35
CA VAL A 24 -7.09 -4.49 5.97
C VAL A 24 -5.60 -4.19 5.82
N SER A 25 -4.89 -5.06 5.11
CA SER A 25 -3.46 -4.88 4.85
C SER A 25 -3.19 -3.69 3.94
N ALA A 26 -2.16 -2.90 4.26
CA ALA A 26 -1.69 -1.77 3.46
C ALA A 26 -0.16 -1.74 3.48
N ILE A 27 0.45 -1.60 2.31
CA ILE A 27 1.90 -1.63 2.12
C ILE A 27 2.36 -0.41 1.34
N THR A 28 3.55 0.09 1.66
CA THR A 28 4.17 1.21 0.94
C THR A 28 5.20 0.66 -0.05
N ILE A 29 5.06 1.03 -1.32
CA ILE A 29 5.99 0.65 -2.39
C ILE A 29 6.86 1.86 -2.72
N ASN A 30 8.19 1.70 -2.65
CA ASN A 30 9.13 2.73 -3.02
C ASN A 30 9.90 2.33 -4.28
N ASP A 31 9.48 2.89 -5.40
CA ASP A 31 10.15 2.77 -6.70
C ASP A 31 10.26 4.15 -7.36
N VAL A 32 10.55 5.16 -6.52
CA VAL A 32 10.67 6.58 -6.91
C VAL A 32 9.46 7.01 -7.76
N CYS A 33 9.68 7.47 -9.00
CA CYS A 33 8.67 7.91 -9.94
C CYS A 33 7.72 6.79 -10.42
N GLY A 34 8.18 5.54 -10.40
CA GLY A 34 7.41 4.36 -10.80
C GLY A 34 6.54 3.76 -9.68
N SER A 35 6.64 4.27 -8.45
CA SER A 35 5.98 3.70 -7.27
C SER A 35 4.45 3.58 -7.41
N GLY A 36 3.80 4.59 -8.02
CA GLY A 36 2.36 4.60 -8.25
C GLY A 36 1.91 3.53 -9.26
N LEU A 37 2.59 3.45 -10.40
CA LEU A 37 2.26 2.47 -11.44
C LEU A 37 2.51 1.03 -10.95
N LYS A 38 3.57 0.83 -10.17
CA LYS A 38 3.87 -0.45 -9.55
C LYS A 38 2.85 -0.86 -8.49
N ALA A 39 2.34 0.10 -7.71
CA ALA A 39 1.25 -0.16 -6.77
C ALA A 39 -0.01 -0.63 -7.49
N LEU A 40 -0.39 0.03 -8.58
CA LEU A 40 -1.52 -0.39 -9.41
C LEU A 40 -1.28 -1.79 -10.01
N HIS A 41 -0.10 -2.04 -10.55
CA HIS A 41 0.24 -3.33 -11.16
C HIS A 41 0.17 -4.48 -10.14
N LEU A 42 0.68 -4.26 -8.92
CA LEU A 42 0.60 -5.23 -7.83
C LEU A 42 -0.84 -5.44 -7.35
N ALA A 43 -1.66 -4.38 -7.26
CA ALA A 43 -3.07 -4.49 -6.92
C ALA A 43 -3.84 -5.31 -7.97
N THR A 44 -3.64 -5.02 -9.25
CA THR A 44 -4.26 -5.78 -10.36
C THR A 44 -3.83 -7.24 -10.33
N ARG A 45 -2.54 -7.53 -10.11
CA ARG A 45 -2.05 -8.90 -10.04
C ARG A 45 -2.58 -9.64 -8.82
N ALA A 46 -2.76 -8.97 -7.68
CA ALA A 46 -3.40 -9.54 -6.50
C ALA A 46 -4.85 -9.93 -6.80
N ILE A 47 -5.61 -9.05 -7.48
CA ILE A 47 -6.99 -9.32 -7.90
C ILE A 47 -7.03 -10.49 -8.90
N GLN A 48 -6.20 -10.47 -9.94
CA GLN A 48 -6.13 -11.53 -10.96
C GLN A 48 -5.74 -12.90 -10.38
N CYS A 49 -4.85 -12.92 -9.39
CA CYS A 49 -4.44 -14.15 -8.71
C CYS A 49 -5.49 -14.66 -7.70
N GLY A 50 -6.66 -14.01 -7.60
CA GLY A 50 -7.69 -14.33 -6.59
C GLY A 50 -7.25 -14.01 -5.16
N LYS A 51 -6.18 -13.22 -4.99
CA LYS A 51 -5.59 -12.88 -3.70
C LYS A 51 -6.38 -11.72 -3.10
N ARG A 52 -7.51 -12.05 -2.47
CA ARG A 52 -8.36 -11.13 -1.72
C ARG A 52 -7.77 -10.92 -0.32
N THR A 53 -7.04 -9.83 -0.12
CA THR A 53 -6.51 -9.47 1.20
C THR A 53 -7.46 -8.47 1.89
N TRP A 54 -8.41 -8.99 2.68
CA TRP A 54 -9.17 -8.22 3.68
C TRP A 54 -9.08 -8.91 5.03
#